data_AF-A0AA43ZX72-F1
#
_entry.id   AF-A0AA43ZX72-F1
#
_cell.length_a   1.000
_cell.length_b   1.000
_cell.length_c   1.000
_cell.angle_alpha   90.00
_cell.angle_beta   90.00
_cell.angle_gamma   90.00
#
_symmetry.space_group_name_H-M   'P 1'
#
loop_
_entity.id
_entity.type
_entity.pdbx_description
1 polymer ?
#
loop_
_entity_poly.entity_id
_entity_poly.type
_entity_poly.pdbx_seq_one_letter_code
_entity_poly.pdbx_strand_id
1 'polypeptide(L)'
;MGFFDRLFNKNKDAKNDEQPKAAAKPAPKADAPKSASVQAAAPAAAPAATPAPKAEAPKAAEGNPGLFDFIVPPVANVNDSKIPEDAKLYPADLGPLLPGAPPGGKIKLAIYWCAACGGCDVSLLDTHERILTIGDMADIVMWPIAADGKEKDIAAMEDGEITVTIISGAVRNTENEHMAKLLRQKSKIVVAYGTCATFGGSPALANLVPGGANEIMDYVYTKTPSSANFQTDYHKDAPQVPQTETTVPEGVLTLPTLYDTVKTLDQVIDVDYYVPGCPPLPESITQLLKAVEDFVYNGVPLPPKGAFVGTTTRTLCEECPRAKSGARITELKEPYQVDVKEDVCLMEQGILCLGPATMGGC
;
A
#
# COMPACT_ATOMS: atom_id res chain seq x y z
N MET A 1 35.66 2.81 35.06
CA MET A 1 34.96 3.92 35.76
C MET A 1 35.69 5.21 35.47
N GLY A 2 35.43 5.75 34.27
CA GLY A 2 36.25 6.79 33.65
C GLY A 2 35.44 8.03 33.29
N PHE A 3 36.09 9.16 33.51
CA PHE A 3 35.91 10.45 32.83
C PHE A 3 34.62 11.26 33.07
N PHE A 4 33.48 10.67 33.43
CA PHE A 4 32.21 11.43 33.59
C PHE A 4 31.86 11.86 35.04
N ASP A 5 32.47 11.28 36.08
CA ASP A 5 32.14 11.63 37.49
C ASP A 5 32.77 12.95 38.00
N ARG A 6 33.53 13.67 37.16
CA ARG A 6 34.25 14.90 37.55
C ARG A 6 33.54 16.21 37.18
N LEU A 7 32.36 16.15 36.57
CA LEU A 7 31.68 17.35 36.07
C LEU A 7 30.68 17.99 37.05
N PHE A 8 30.35 17.35 38.19
CA PHE A 8 29.22 17.83 39.02
C PHE A 8 29.39 17.81 40.54
N ASN A 9 30.60 17.93 41.11
CA ASN A 9 30.72 18.27 42.53
C ASN A 9 31.93 19.13 42.87
N LYS A 10 31.65 20.39 43.22
CA LYS A 10 32.60 21.37 43.74
C LYS A 10 32.34 21.59 45.23
N ASN A 11 33.44 21.77 45.97
CA ASN A 11 33.60 22.35 47.30
C ASN A 11 33.55 21.39 48.50
N LYS A 12 34.72 21.17 49.12
CA LYS A 12 35.09 21.80 50.41
C LYS A 12 36.56 21.53 50.76
N ASP A 13 37.28 22.62 51.04
CA ASP A 13 38.34 22.81 52.07
C ASP A 13 39.62 21.93 52.00
N ALA A 14 40.87 22.38 52.20
CA ALA A 14 41.54 23.66 52.39
C ALA A 14 43.08 23.40 52.48
N LYS A 15 43.91 24.43 52.22
CA LYS A 15 45.31 24.67 52.68
C LYS A 15 46.47 23.87 52.02
N ASN A 16 47.68 24.39 51.84
CA ASN A 16 48.28 25.72 51.68
C ASN A 16 49.78 25.51 51.28
N ASP A 17 50.42 26.54 50.73
CA ASP A 17 51.88 26.88 50.78
C ASP A 17 52.74 26.87 49.48
N GLU A 18 53.02 28.12 49.04
CA GLU A 18 54.25 28.82 48.54
C GLU A 18 55.23 28.15 47.55
N GLN A 19 55.36 28.59 46.28
CA GLN A 19 56.09 29.75 45.65
C GLN A 19 57.64 29.62 45.51
N PRO A 20 58.35 30.36 44.61
CA PRO A 20 58.03 30.94 43.27
C PRO A 20 59.19 30.79 42.22
N LYS A 21 58.98 31.18 40.94
CA LYS A 21 59.98 31.95 40.11
C LYS A 21 59.50 32.36 38.69
N ALA A 22 59.46 33.69 38.51
CA ALA A 22 59.90 34.55 37.39
C ALA A 22 59.45 34.33 35.90
N ALA A 23 58.48 35.19 35.51
CA ALA A 23 58.48 36.20 34.42
C ALA A 23 58.92 35.88 32.96
N ALA A 24 57.97 36.04 32.02
CA ALA A 24 58.16 36.73 30.73
C ALA A 24 56.81 37.29 30.19
N LYS A 25 56.86 38.48 29.58
CA LYS A 25 55.74 39.32 29.06
C LYS A 25 55.05 38.75 27.79
N PRO A 26 53.84 39.23 27.43
CA PRO A 26 52.95 38.57 26.48
C PRO A 26 53.21 38.94 25.00
N ALA A 27 53.01 37.97 24.11
CA ALA A 27 52.99 38.13 22.65
C ALA A 27 51.54 37.98 22.11
N PRO A 28 51.24 38.50 20.91
CA PRO A 28 49.91 39.02 20.54
C PRO A 28 48.94 37.96 20.00
N LYS A 29 47.64 38.31 20.00
CA LYS A 29 46.56 37.56 19.35
C LYS A 29 46.87 37.34 17.85
N ALA A 30 46.73 36.11 17.39
CA ALA A 30 46.74 35.75 15.96
C ALA A 30 45.45 35.02 15.60
N ASP A 31 44.93 35.38 14.43
CA ASP A 31 43.62 35.08 13.87
C ASP A 31 43.39 33.59 13.49
N ALA A 32 42.10 33.26 13.34
CA ALA A 32 41.59 31.97 12.90
C ALA A 32 42.15 31.54 11.52
N PRO A 33 42.39 30.23 11.29
CA PRO A 33 43.00 29.75 10.06
C PRO A 33 42.02 29.76 8.88
N LYS A 34 42.51 30.28 7.75
CA LYS A 34 41.86 30.27 6.43
C LYS A 34 41.83 28.86 5.84
N SER A 35 40.68 28.45 5.32
CA SER A 35 40.51 27.24 4.51
C SER A 35 41.24 27.36 3.17
N ALA A 36 42.10 26.39 2.86
CA ALA A 36 42.75 26.26 1.56
C ALA A 36 41.76 25.67 0.52
N SER A 37 41.61 26.36 -0.60
CA SER A 37 40.81 25.95 -1.76
C SER A 37 41.54 24.87 -2.57
N VAL A 38 40.90 23.71 -2.77
CA VAL A 38 41.31 22.71 -3.75
C VAL A 38 40.74 23.11 -5.11
N GLN A 39 41.60 23.31 -6.11
CA GLN A 39 41.21 23.54 -7.49
C GLN A 39 40.68 22.24 -8.11
N ALA A 40 39.39 22.22 -8.45
CA ALA A 40 38.79 21.17 -9.26
C ALA A 40 39.08 21.43 -10.76
N ALA A 41 39.56 20.41 -11.47
CA ALA A 41 39.73 20.43 -12.91
C ALA A 41 38.36 20.51 -13.63
N ALA A 42 38.31 21.26 -14.74
CA ALA A 42 37.10 21.44 -15.54
C ALA A 42 36.66 20.11 -16.22
N PRO A 43 35.36 19.79 -16.25
CA PRO A 43 34.87 18.60 -16.96
C PRO A 43 34.90 18.82 -18.47
N ALA A 44 35.28 17.78 -19.22
CA ALA A 44 35.20 17.74 -20.67
C ALA A 44 33.73 17.78 -21.14
N ALA A 45 33.47 18.51 -22.22
CA ALA A 45 32.13 18.69 -22.78
C ALA A 45 31.50 17.36 -23.24
N ALA A 46 30.30 17.08 -22.74
CA ALA A 46 29.45 15.98 -23.21
C ALA A 46 28.90 16.30 -24.62
N PRO A 47 28.72 15.30 -25.50
CA PRO A 47 28.08 15.50 -26.79
C PRO A 47 26.61 15.90 -26.61
N ALA A 48 26.14 16.82 -27.44
CA ALA A 48 24.79 17.37 -27.40
C ALA A 48 23.73 16.26 -27.53
N ALA A 49 22.88 16.11 -26.51
CA ALA A 49 21.70 15.29 -26.57
C ALA A 49 20.71 15.88 -27.58
N THR A 50 20.29 15.07 -28.55
CA THR A 50 19.17 15.38 -29.45
C THR A 50 17.92 15.64 -28.59
N PRO A 51 17.21 16.77 -28.75
CA PRO A 51 16.02 17.03 -27.95
C PRO A 51 14.96 15.97 -28.28
N ALA A 52 14.46 15.30 -27.23
CA ALA A 52 13.27 14.47 -27.33
C ALA A 52 12.12 15.30 -27.94
N PRO A 53 11.30 14.73 -28.84
CA PRO A 53 10.15 15.44 -29.37
C PRO A 53 9.28 15.89 -28.20
N LYS A 54 9.03 17.20 -28.11
CA LYS A 54 8.04 17.74 -27.16
C LYS A 54 6.70 17.14 -27.55
N ALA A 55 6.18 16.24 -26.72
CA ALA A 55 4.79 15.86 -26.78
C ALA A 55 3.98 17.15 -26.57
N GLU A 56 3.29 17.61 -27.60
CA GLU A 56 2.26 18.63 -27.44
C GLU A 56 1.22 18.08 -26.48
N ALA A 57 0.90 18.85 -25.44
CA ALA A 57 -0.27 18.55 -24.62
C ALA A 57 -1.49 18.48 -25.55
N PRO A 58 -2.32 17.43 -25.48
CA PRO A 58 -3.51 17.35 -26.31
C PRO A 58 -4.36 18.60 -26.05
N LYS A 59 -4.76 19.27 -27.14
CA LYS A 59 -5.73 20.37 -27.06
C LYS A 59 -7.00 19.81 -26.45
N ALA A 60 -7.49 20.45 -25.38
CA ALA A 60 -8.77 20.12 -24.77
C ALA A 60 -9.84 20.08 -25.87
N ALA A 61 -10.37 18.88 -26.14
CA ALA A 61 -11.60 18.74 -26.90
C ALA A 61 -12.72 19.38 -26.07
N GLU A 62 -13.68 20.04 -26.73
CA GLU A 62 -14.91 20.47 -26.08
C GLU A 62 -15.66 19.21 -25.58
N GLY A 63 -15.47 18.86 -24.31
CA GLY A 63 -16.00 17.66 -23.67
C GLY A 63 -15.28 17.37 -22.36
N ASN A 64 -15.90 16.57 -21.48
CA ASN A 64 -15.24 16.10 -20.26
C ASN A 64 -13.95 15.35 -20.64
N PRO A 65 -12.84 15.56 -19.93
CA PRO A 65 -11.64 14.77 -20.16
C PRO A 65 -11.96 13.28 -20.01
N GLY A 66 -11.42 12.48 -20.92
CA GLY A 66 -11.53 11.02 -20.90
C GLY A 66 -10.89 10.46 -19.64
N LEU A 67 -11.35 9.29 -19.20
CA LEU A 67 -10.85 8.62 -17.99
C LEU A 67 -9.33 8.40 -18.01
N PHE A 68 -8.73 8.29 -19.22
CA PHE A 68 -7.30 8.11 -19.44
C PHE A 68 -6.52 9.40 -19.70
N ASP A 69 -7.17 10.56 -19.72
CA ASP A 69 -6.47 11.83 -19.95
C ASP A 69 -5.50 12.16 -18.80
N PHE A 70 -5.69 11.51 -17.65
CA PHE A 70 -4.90 11.69 -16.43
C PHE A 70 -4.18 10.42 -15.95
N ILE A 71 -4.57 9.25 -16.45
CA ILE A 71 -3.86 7.99 -16.20
C ILE A 71 -2.66 7.96 -17.13
N VAL A 72 -1.45 7.80 -16.59
CA VAL A 72 -0.27 7.54 -17.43
C VAL A 72 -0.57 6.29 -18.24
N PRO A 73 -0.70 6.38 -19.58
CA PRO A 73 -1.01 5.21 -20.37
C PRO A 73 0.10 4.18 -20.16
N PRO A 74 -0.23 2.88 -20.07
CA PRO A 74 0.78 1.85 -19.98
C PRO A 74 1.79 2.02 -21.12
N VAL A 75 3.05 1.68 -20.86
CA VAL A 75 4.10 1.76 -21.88
C VAL A 75 3.67 0.90 -23.06
N ALA A 76 3.35 1.54 -24.19
CA ALA A 76 2.81 0.87 -25.36
C ALA A 76 3.77 -0.24 -25.82
N ASN A 77 3.28 -1.47 -25.91
CA ASN A 77 4.00 -2.58 -26.50
C ASN A 77 3.69 -2.64 -28.00
N VAL A 78 4.70 -2.98 -28.81
CA VAL A 78 4.57 -3.11 -30.27
C VAL A 78 3.49 -4.11 -30.70
N ASN A 79 3.05 -4.98 -29.79
CA ASN A 79 2.04 -6.00 -30.03
C ASN A 79 0.69 -5.74 -29.36
N ASP A 80 0.43 -4.58 -28.76
CA ASP A 80 -0.87 -4.29 -28.09
C ASP A 80 -2.06 -4.40 -29.05
N SER A 81 -1.85 -4.05 -30.32
CA SER A 81 -2.86 -4.20 -31.38
C SER A 81 -3.21 -5.66 -31.71
N LYS A 82 -2.43 -6.62 -31.21
CA LYS A 82 -2.66 -8.07 -31.41
C LYS A 82 -3.43 -8.70 -30.25
N ILE A 83 -3.66 -7.97 -29.16
CA ILE A 83 -4.47 -8.46 -28.04
C ILE A 83 -5.93 -8.60 -28.53
N PRO A 84 -6.58 -9.77 -28.36
CA PRO A 84 -7.98 -9.96 -28.73
C PRO A 84 -8.89 -8.96 -28.02
N GLU A 85 -9.83 -8.36 -28.76
CA GLU A 85 -10.74 -7.35 -28.22
C GLU A 85 -11.62 -7.86 -27.07
N ASP A 86 -12.01 -9.12 -27.12
CA ASP A 86 -12.80 -9.79 -26.07
C ASP A 86 -11.97 -10.19 -24.84
N ALA A 87 -10.64 -10.10 -24.94
CA ALA A 87 -9.74 -10.34 -23.82
C ALA A 87 -9.45 -9.05 -23.04
N LYS A 88 -9.66 -7.85 -23.60
CA LYS A 88 -9.31 -6.59 -22.93
C LYS A 88 -10.34 -6.22 -21.85
N LEU A 89 -9.85 -5.85 -20.67
CA LEU A 89 -10.68 -5.18 -19.67
C LEU A 89 -10.75 -3.69 -19.99
N TYR A 90 -11.93 -3.23 -20.37
CA TYR A 90 -12.18 -1.81 -20.59
C TYR A 90 -12.72 -1.15 -19.32
N PRO A 91 -12.38 0.12 -19.08
CA PRO A 91 -13.02 0.86 -18.00
C PRO A 91 -14.51 1.04 -18.30
N ALA A 92 -15.29 1.15 -17.24
CA ALA A 92 -16.70 1.46 -17.36
C ALA A 92 -16.93 2.95 -17.59
N ASP A 93 -17.97 3.28 -18.38
CA ASP A 93 -18.46 4.64 -18.48
C ASP A 93 -19.26 5.01 -17.22
N LEU A 94 -18.68 5.91 -16.42
CA LEU A 94 -19.28 6.47 -15.20
C LEU A 94 -20.04 7.78 -15.45
N GLY A 95 -20.36 8.09 -16.72
CA GLY A 95 -21.10 9.30 -17.09
C GLY A 95 -20.27 10.58 -16.91
N PRO A 96 -20.91 11.76 -16.78
CA PRO A 96 -20.20 13.03 -16.61
C PRO A 96 -19.50 13.14 -15.24
N LEU A 97 -18.41 13.91 -15.18
CA LEU A 97 -17.79 14.30 -13.90
C LEU A 97 -18.73 15.23 -13.12
N LEU A 98 -18.79 15.04 -11.80
CA LEU A 98 -19.63 15.84 -10.89
C LEU A 98 -21.10 15.94 -11.35
N PRO A 99 -21.82 14.81 -11.52
CA PRO A 99 -23.23 14.85 -11.90
C PRO A 99 -24.13 15.45 -10.82
N GLY A 100 -23.60 15.67 -9.60
CA GLY A 100 -24.37 16.02 -8.42
C GLY A 100 -25.02 14.79 -7.77
N ALA A 101 -25.69 15.02 -6.64
CA ALA A 101 -26.36 13.95 -5.92
C ALA A 101 -27.47 13.31 -6.76
N PRO A 102 -27.54 11.97 -6.84
CA PRO A 102 -28.57 11.29 -7.60
C PRO A 102 -29.99 11.59 -7.08
N PRO A 103 -31.03 11.55 -7.95
CA PRO A 103 -32.43 11.81 -7.55
C PRO A 103 -32.99 10.91 -6.43
N GLY A 104 -32.31 9.79 -6.14
CA GLY A 104 -32.63 8.85 -5.05
C GLY A 104 -31.87 9.08 -3.74
N GLY A 105 -31.09 10.16 -3.64
CA GLY A 105 -30.20 10.44 -2.51
C GLY A 105 -28.86 9.71 -2.62
N LYS A 106 -27.96 9.98 -1.67
CA LYS A 106 -26.64 9.34 -1.62
C LYS A 106 -26.71 7.97 -0.95
N ILE A 107 -25.92 7.02 -1.41
CA ILE A 107 -25.72 5.75 -0.71
C ILE A 107 -24.82 5.92 0.50
N LYS A 108 -24.97 5.06 1.51
CA LYS A 108 -23.98 4.97 2.58
C LYS A 108 -22.87 4.01 2.15
N LEU A 109 -21.64 4.52 2.09
CA LEU A 109 -20.44 3.79 1.70
C LEU A 109 -19.48 3.72 2.88
N ALA A 110 -18.97 2.52 3.16
CA ALA A 110 -17.83 2.34 4.05
C ALA A 110 -16.66 1.73 3.28
N ILE A 111 -15.46 2.24 3.53
CA ILE A 111 -14.19 1.72 3.03
C ILE A 111 -13.32 1.46 4.26
N TYR A 112 -12.78 0.25 4.37
CA TYR A 112 -11.99 -0.12 5.55
C TYR A 112 -10.81 -1.02 5.18
N TRP A 113 -9.71 -0.89 5.92
CA TRP A 113 -8.52 -1.73 5.78
C TRP A 113 -8.41 -2.71 6.95
N CYS A 114 -8.03 -3.95 6.67
CA CYS A 114 -7.59 -4.92 7.68
C CYS A 114 -6.06 -4.97 7.67
N ALA A 115 -5.45 -6.16 7.59
CA ALA A 115 -4.02 -6.31 7.34
C ALA A 115 -3.70 -5.96 5.88
N ALA A 116 -3.60 -4.66 5.60
CA ALA A 116 -3.34 -4.07 4.29
C ALA A 116 -2.08 -3.19 4.31
N CYS A 117 -1.58 -2.85 3.12
CA CYS A 117 -0.46 -1.92 2.93
C CYS A 117 -0.89 -0.47 2.57
N GLY A 118 -2.20 -0.20 2.49
CA GLY A 118 -2.75 1.07 2.00
C GLY A 118 -2.78 1.22 0.47
N GLY A 119 -2.19 0.29 -0.29
CA GLY A 119 -2.16 0.37 -1.76
C GLY A 119 -3.55 0.29 -2.41
N CYS A 120 -4.51 -0.39 -1.79
CA CYS A 120 -5.89 -0.45 -2.27
C CYS A 120 -6.60 0.91 -2.13
N ASP A 121 -6.39 1.61 -1.00
CA ASP A 121 -6.91 2.97 -0.80
C ASP A 121 -6.31 3.95 -1.79
N VAL A 122 -5.00 3.86 -2.04
CA VAL A 122 -4.32 4.66 -3.09
C VAL A 122 -4.90 4.36 -4.46
N SER A 123 -5.15 3.10 -4.78
CA SER A 123 -5.77 2.70 -6.06
C SER A 123 -7.17 3.31 -6.24
N LEU A 124 -7.98 3.41 -5.18
CA LEU A 124 -9.25 4.17 -5.24
C LEU A 124 -9.03 5.66 -5.53
N LEU A 125 -7.99 6.26 -4.96
CA LEU A 125 -7.60 7.66 -5.23
C LEU A 125 -7.01 7.85 -6.64
N ASP A 126 -6.43 6.81 -7.23
CA ASP A 126 -5.95 6.79 -8.62
C ASP A 126 -7.09 6.78 -9.65
N THR A 127 -8.35 6.81 -9.21
CA THR A 127 -9.47 7.22 -10.08
C THR A 127 -9.49 8.73 -10.36
N HIS A 128 -8.54 9.49 -9.78
CA HIS A 128 -8.33 10.91 -10.01
C HIS A 128 -9.61 11.73 -9.81
N GLU A 129 -10.05 12.51 -10.80
CA GLU A 129 -11.23 13.37 -10.71
C GLU A 129 -12.52 12.58 -10.46
N ARG A 130 -12.56 11.28 -10.81
CA ARG A 130 -13.74 10.43 -10.56
C ARG A 130 -13.98 10.18 -9.08
N ILE A 131 -12.99 10.39 -8.21
CA ILE A 131 -13.20 10.35 -6.76
C ILE A 131 -14.25 11.37 -6.31
N LEU A 132 -14.36 12.49 -7.04
CA LEU A 132 -15.37 13.52 -6.75
C LEU A 132 -16.78 13.04 -7.12
N THR A 133 -16.91 12.22 -8.17
CA THR A 133 -18.16 11.55 -8.51
C THR A 133 -18.59 10.57 -7.41
N ILE A 134 -17.64 9.85 -6.78
CA ILE A 134 -17.95 9.04 -5.58
C ILE A 134 -18.48 9.93 -4.46
N GLY A 135 -17.87 11.09 -4.22
CA GLY A 135 -18.33 12.06 -3.23
C GLY A 135 -19.75 12.60 -3.49
N ASP A 136 -20.16 12.73 -4.75
CA ASP A 136 -21.53 13.12 -5.12
C ASP A 136 -22.53 11.99 -4.89
N MET A 137 -22.13 10.75 -5.15
CA MET A 137 -23.01 9.58 -5.07
C MET A 137 -23.11 8.97 -3.68
N ALA A 138 -22.12 9.18 -2.81
CA ALA A 138 -22.01 8.48 -1.54
C ALA A 138 -21.81 9.42 -0.33
N ASP A 139 -22.46 9.06 0.76
CA ASP A 139 -22.15 9.46 2.12
C ASP A 139 -21.13 8.47 2.68
N ILE A 140 -19.87 8.90 2.80
CA ILE A 140 -18.76 8.05 3.26
C ILE A 140 -18.79 8.01 4.79
N VAL A 141 -19.40 6.96 5.33
CA VAL A 141 -19.61 6.81 6.78
C VAL A 141 -18.36 6.30 7.50
N MET A 142 -17.45 5.64 6.79
CA MET A 142 -16.15 5.21 7.30
C MET A 142 -15.15 5.15 6.16
N TRP A 143 -14.02 5.82 6.32
CA TRP A 143 -12.83 5.62 5.50
C TRP A 143 -11.62 6.16 6.26
N PRO A 144 -10.86 5.32 6.98
CA PRO A 144 -9.84 5.80 7.92
C PRO A 144 -8.82 6.81 7.36
N ILE A 145 -8.55 6.77 6.04
CA ILE A 145 -7.62 7.69 5.38
C ILE A 145 -8.25 9.05 5.01
N ALA A 146 -9.57 9.13 4.83
CA ALA A 146 -10.23 10.26 4.18
C ALA A 146 -11.49 10.79 4.90
N ALA A 147 -12.03 10.04 5.85
CA ALA A 147 -13.24 10.39 6.59
C ALA A 147 -13.11 10.05 8.08
N ASP A 148 -13.80 10.82 8.92
CA ASP A 148 -13.64 10.78 10.37
C ASP A 148 -14.48 9.74 11.11
N GLY A 149 -15.28 8.94 10.40
CA GLY A 149 -16.06 7.86 11.02
C GLY A 149 -15.20 6.90 11.83
N LYS A 150 -15.61 6.63 13.08
CA LYS A 150 -14.93 5.72 14.00
C LYS A 150 -15.77 4.47 14.25
N GLU A 151 -15.15 3.44 14.83
CA GLU A 151 -15.82 2.17 15.15
C GLU A 151 -17.14 2.37 15.89
N LYS A 152 -17.15 3.17 16.96
CA LYS A 152 -18.37 3.49 17.74
C LYS A 152 -19.52 4.06 16.90
N ASP A 153 -19.19 4.81 15.84
CA ASP A 153 -20.19 5.45 14.99
C ASP A 153 -20.85 4.40 14.10
N ILE A 154 -20.06 3.43 13.62
CA ILE A 154 -20.55 2.26 12.87
C ILE A 154 -21.34 1.31 13.78
N ALA A 155 -20.87 1.08 15.02
CA ALA A 155 -21.57 0.26 15.99
C ALA A 155 -22.97 0.80 16.33
N ALA A 156 -23.12 2.13 16.34
CA ALA A 156 -24.39 2.80 16.61
C ALA A 156 -25.40 2.78 15.44
N MET A 157 -24.97 2.44 14.22
CA MET A 157 -25.85 2.31 13.06
C MET A 157 -26.79 1.12 13.19
N GLU A 158 -27.92 1.14 12.48
CA GLU A 158 -28.80 -0.01 12.34
C GLU A 158 -28.15 -1.11 11.48
N ASP A 159 -28.55 -2.36 11.70
CA ASP A 159 -28.06 -3.49 10.92
C ASP A 159 -28.53 -3.36 9.45
N GLY A 160 -27.60 -3.53 8.51
CA GLY A 160 -27.86 -3.30 7.09
C GLY A 160 -28.10 -1.83 6.70
N GLU A 161 -27.74 -0.85 7.53
CA GLU A 161 -27.88 0.58 7.20
C GLU A 161 -26.86 1.04 6.12
N ILE A 162 -25.68 0.43 6.06
CA ILE A 162 -24.66 0.73 5.05
C ILE A 162 -25.01 0.01 3.74
N THR A 163 -25.09 0.74 2.63
CA THR A 163 -25.44 0.16 1.32
C THR A 163 -24.34 -0.79 0.85
N VAL A 164 -23.09 -0.35 0.89
CA VAL A 164 -21.94 -1.15 0.46
C VAL A 164 -20.73 -0.86 1.34
N THR A 165 -20.01 -1.92 1.72
CA THR A 165 -18.68 -1.81 2.32
C THR A 165 -17.64 -2.45 1.42
N ILE A 166 -16.58 -1.70 1.17
CA ILE A 166 -15.38 -2.16 0.48
C ILE A 166 -14.33 -2.44 1.56
N ILE A 167 -13.95 -3.71 1.74
CA ILE A 167 -12.95 -4.10 2.75
C ILE A 167 -11.69 -4.58 2.04
N SER A 168 -10.58 -3.90 2.31
CA SER A 168 -9.25 -4.30 1.84
C SER A 168 -8.44 -4.98 2.94
N GLY A 169 -7.41 -5.73 2.55
CA GLY A 169 -6.52 -6.41 3.50
C GLY A 169 -7.05 -7.75 4.00
N ALA A 170 -6.12 -8.59 4.47
CA ALA A 170 -6.44 -9.88 5.06
C ALA A 170 -6.79 -9.74 6.55
N VAL A 171 -7.32 -10.78 7.19
CA VAL A 171 -7.56 -10.78 8.64
C VAL A 171 -6.35 -11.39 9.35
N ARG A 172 -5.64 -10.60 10.16
CA ARG A 172 -4.42 -11.05 10.87
C ARG A 172 -4.42 -10.80 12.38
N ASN A 173 -5.36 -10.05 12.91
CA ASN A 173 -5.49 -9.85 14.35
C ASN A 173 -6.96 -9.73 14.77
N THR A 174 -7.19 -9.69 16.08
CA THR A 174 -8.53 -9.59 16.67
C THR A 174 -9.29 -8.33 16.27
N GLU A 175 -8.61 -7.21 16.04
CA GLU A 175 -9.25 -5.96 15.61
C GLU A 175 -9.74 -6.06 14.16
N ASN A 176 -8.95 -6.64 13.26
CA ASN A 176 -9.37 -6.90 11.88
C ASN A 176 -10.63 -7.78 11.85
N GLU A 177 -10.64 -8.86 12.64
CA GLU A 177 -11.79 -9.76 12.72
C GLU A 177 -13.02 -9.06 13.30
N HIS A 178 -12.85 -8.28 14.36
CA HIS A 178 -13.92 -7.49 14.97
C HIS A 178 -14.55 -6.52 13.96
N MET A 179 -13.72 -5.70 13.31
CA MET A 179 -14.17 -4.70 12.35
C MET A 179 -14.80 -5.33 11.11
N ALA A 180 -14.25 -6.42 10.58
CA ALA A 180 -14.85 -7.15 9.47
C ALA A 180 -16.26 -7.65 9.81
N LYS A 181 -16.45 -8.25 11.00
CA LYS A 181 -17.76 -8.73 11.46
C LYS A 181 -18.75 -7.59 11.70
N LEU A 182 -18.30 -6.51 12.34
CA LEU A 182 -19.12 -5.32 12.57
C LEU A 182 -19.60 -4.73 11.25
N LEU A 183 -18.68 -4.47 10.31
CA LEU A 183 -19.01 -3.93 9.00
C LEU A 183 -19.93 -4.87 8.23
N ARG A 184 -19.69 -6.18 8.25
CA ARG A 184 -20.62 -7.15 7.64
C ARG A 184 -22.03 -7.04 8.21
N GLN A 185 -22.18 -6.94 9.52
CA GLN A 185 -23.48 -6.80 10.17
C GLN A 185 -24.19 -5.50 9.77
N LYS A 186 -23.44 -4.40 9.66
CA LYS A 186 -23.99 -3.08 9.32
C LYS A 186 -24.24 -2.88 7.82
N SER A 187 -23.78 -3.80 6.98
CA SER A 187 -23.80 -3.61 5.52
C SER A 187 -24.72 -4.57 4.79
N LYS A 188 -25.39 -4.06 3.75
CA LYS A 188 -26.16 -4.87 2.80
C LYS A 188 -25.24 -5.64 1.86
N ILE A 189 -24.19 -4.98 1.36
CA ILE A 189 -23.20 -5.56 0.44
C ILE A 189 -21.80 -5.42 1.03
N VAL A 190 -20.99 -6.48 0.98
CA VAL A 190 -19.56 -6.46 1.30
C VAL A 190 -18.74 -6.93 0.09
N VAL A 191 -17.74 -6.12 -0.27
CA VAL A 191 -16.80 -6.40 -1.36
C VAL A 191 -15.41 -6.65 -0.77
N ALA A 192 -14.83 -7.82 -1.04
CA ALA A 192 -13.42 -8.08 -0.79
C ALA A 192 -12.59 -7.38 -1.88
N TYR A 193 -11.84 -6.36 -1.48
CA TYR A 193 -11.15 -5.46 -2.40
C TYR A 193 -9.62 -5.59 -2.26
N GLY A 194 -9.01 -6.04 -3.34
CA GLY A 194 -7.59 -6.35 -3.44
C GLY A 194 -7.23 -7.80 -3.09
N THR A 195 -6.09 -8.26 -3.62
CA THR A 195 -5.57 -9.63 -3.45
C THR A 195 -5.43 -10.06 -1.99
N CYS A 196 -5.14 -9.13 -1.07
CA CYS A 196 -5.07 -9.46 0.35
C CYS A 196 -6.42 -9.91 0.93
N ALA A 197 -7.50 -9.18 0.64
CA ALA A 197 -8.84 -9.54 1.11
C ALA A 197 -9.35 -10.81 0.44
N THR A 198 -9.11 -10.94 -0.86
CA THR A 198 -9.61 -12.05 -1.69
C THR A 198 -8.83 -13.35 -1.49
N PHE A 199 -7.50 -13.30 -1.41
CA PHE A 199 -6.63 -14.48 -1.45
C PHE A 199 -5.56 -14.51 -0.33
N GLY A 200 -5.54 -13.53 0.56
CA GLY A 200 -4.60 -13.43 1.69
C GLY A 200 -3.37 -12.57 1.38
N GLY A 201 -2.94 -12.52 0.11
CA GLY A 201 -1.88 -11.64 -0.38
C GLY A 201 -0.50 -11.92 0.22
N SER A 202 0.42 -10.96 0.10
CA SER A 202 1.78 -11.11 0.63
C SER A 202 1.84 -11.32 2.16
N PRO A 203 0.94 -10.76 3.00
CA PRO A 203 0.93 -11.08 4.43
C PRO A 203 0.77 -12.57 4.70
N ALA A 204 0.07 -13.32 3.84
CA ALA A 204 -0.18 -14.75 4.04
C ALA A 204 1.09 -15.61 4.03
N LEU A 205 2.23 -15.10 3.53
CA LEU A 205 3.53 -15.77 3.68
C LEU A 205 3.93 -15.97 5.16
N ALA A 206 3.39 -15.16 6.08
CA ALA A 206 3.54 -15.37 7.52
C ALA A 206 3.03 -16.75 7.99
N ASN A 207 2.12 -17.38 7.25
CA ASN A 207 1.60 -18.71 7.55
C ASN A 207 2.64 -19.83 7.33
N LEU A 208 3.76 -19.52 6.65
CA LEU A 208 4.87 -20.45 6.44
C LEU A 208 5.86 -20.47 7.62
N VAL A 209 5.73 -19.55 8.59
CA VAL A 209 6.62 -19.47 9.75
C VAL A 209 6.20 -20.54 10.77
N PRO A 210 7.04 -21.56 11.05
CA PRO A 210 6.64 -22.69 11.90
C PRO A 210 6.27 -22.31 13.33
N GLY A 211 6.97 -21.35 13.94
CA GLY A 211 6.67 -20.83 15.27
C GLY A 211 5.58 -19.74 15.29
N GLY A 212 4.87 -19.55 14.18
CA GLY A 212 3.68 -18.70 14.10
C GLY A 212 3.93 -17.24 14.48
N ALA A 213 2.93 -16.62 15.09
CA ALA A 213 2.99 -15.23 15.53
C ALA A 213 4.11 -14.98 16.54
N ASN A 214 4.37 -15.92 17.45
CA ASN A 214 5.39 -15.78 18.48
C ASN A 214 6.81 -15.68 17.88
N GLU A 215 7.14 -16.52 16.90
CA GLU A 215 8.44 -16.45 16.23
C GLU A 215 8.61 -15.16 15.42
N ILE A 216 7.54 -14.69 14.77
CA ILE A 216 7.54 -13.41 14.05
C ILE A 216 7.77 -12.24 15.01
N MET A 217 7.03 -12.20 16.12
CA MET A 217 7.15 -11.15 17.14
C MET A 217 8.55 -11.15 17.76
N ASP A 218 9.08 -12.31 18.13
CA ASP A 218 10.44 -12.45 18.63
C ASP A 218 11.47 -11.95 17.60
N TYR A 219 11.36 -12.38 16.34
CA TYR A 219 12.28 -11.92 15.30
C TYR A 219 12.27 -10.38 15.15
N VAL A 220 11.09 -9.78 15.04
CA VAL A 220 10.93 -8.32 14.82
C VAL A 220 11.46 -7.52 16.02
N TYR A 221 11.05 -7.89 17.24
CA TYR A 221 11.31 -7.09 18.45
C TYR A 221 12.58 -7.47 19.21
N THR A 222 13.24 -8.58 18.87
CA THR A 222 14.46 -9.02 19.58
C THR A 222 15.63 -9.36 18.65
N LYS A 223 15.39 -9.93 17.45
CA LYS A 223 16.48 -10.47 16.61
C LYS A 223 16.94 -9.56 15.47
N THR A 224 16.09 -8.65 14.97
CA THR A 224 16.54 -7.69 13.95
C THR A 224 17.69 -6.84 14.51
N PRO A 225 18.71 -6.48 13.71
CA PRO A 225 19.92 -5.85 14.25
C PRO A 225 19.67 -4.60 15.10
N SER A 226 18.72 -3.75 14.68
CA SER A 226 18.33 -2.56 15.43
C SER A 226 17.60 -2.89 16.73
N SER A 227 16.69 -3.87 16.71
CA SER A 227 15.97 -4.30 17.91
C SER A 227 16.91 -4.99 18.90
N ALA A 228 17.81 -5.85 18.42
CA ALA A 228 18.80 -6.53 19.26
C ALA A 228 19.72 -5.54 19.99
N ASN A 229 20.19 -4.50 19.28
CA ASN A 229 20.96 -3.42 19.90
C ASN A 229 20.13 -2.65 20.93
N PHE A 230 18.89 -2.31 20.60
CA PHE A 230 17.96 -1.64 21.53
C PHE A 230 17.74 -2.45 22.81
N GLN A 231 17.46 -3.77 22.69
CA GLN A 231 17.31 -4.64 23.85
C GLN A 231 18.61 -4.70 24.68
N THR A 232 19.77 -4.78 24.04
CA THR A 232 21.07 -4.85 24.74
C THR A 232 21.41 -3.54 25.47
N ASP A 233 21.09 -2.40 24.86
CA ASP A 233 21.44 -1.09 25.41
C ASP A 233 20.52 -0.69 26.57
N TYR A 234 19.21 -0.99 26.45
CA TYR A 234 18.18 -0.47 27.35
C TYR A 234 17.45 -1.55 28.20
N HIS A 235 17.52 -2.82 27.83
CA HIS A 235 16.72 -3.90 28.43
C HIS A 235 17.55 -5.17 28.70
N LYS A 236 18.68 -5.00 29.40
CA LYS A 236 19.69 -6.05 29.66
C LYS A 236 19.18 -7.26 30.44
N ASP A 237 18.23 -7.05 31.33
CA ASP A 237 17.74 -8.10 32.23
C ASP A 237 16.68 -8.98 31.57
N ALA A 238 15.78 -8.39 30.78
CA ALA A 238 14.73 -9.08 30.05
C ALA A 238 14.26 -8.26 28.84
N PRO A 239 14.06 -8.90 27.66
CA PRO A 239 13.60 -8.20 26.47
C PRO A 239 12.21 -7.60 26.68
N GLN A 240 12.02 -6.37 26.21
CA GLN A 240 10.72 -5.70 26.21
C GLN A 240 10.07 -5.83 24.84
N VAL A 241 8.89 -6.46 24.80
CA VAL A 241 8.11 -6.66 23.58
C VAL A 241 6.65 -6.24 23.83
N PRO A 242 5.91 -5.80 22.80
CA PRO A 242 4.50 -5.41 22.97
C PRO A 242 3.67 -6.53 23.60
N GLN A 243 2.88 -6.18 24.61
CA GLN A 243 1.94 -7.08 25.28
C GLN A 243 0.51 -6.73 24.86
N THR A 244 -0.36 -7.73 24.79
CA THR A 244 -1.78 -7.50 24.48
C THR A 244 -2.51 -6.75 25.58
N GLU A 245 -1.97 -6.72 26.79
CA GLU A 245 -2.48 -5.97 27.92
C GLU A 245 -1.32 -5.35 28.72
N THR A 246 -1.47 -4.10 29.16
CA THR A 246 -0.51 -3.44 30.04
C THR A 246 -1.24 -2.51 31.00
N THR A 247 -0.98 -2.65 32.29
CA THR A 247 -1.53 -1.74 33.32
C THR A 247 -0.64 -0.51 33.45
N VAL A 248 -1.24 0.67 33.27
CA VAL A 248 -0.63 2.00 33.48
C VAL A 248 -1.48 2.81 34.48
N PRO A 249 -1.00 3.93 35.04
CA PRO A 249 -1.78 4.74 35.99
C PRO A 249 -3.15 5.17 35.47
N GLU A 250 -3.27 5.38 34.16
CA GLU A 250 -4.50 5.80 33.48
C GLU A 250 -5.49 4.66 33.22
N GLY A 251 -5.08 3.39 33.42
CA GLY A 251 -5.93 2.22 33.24
C GLY A 251 -5.22 1.05 32.57
N VAL A 252 -6.00 0.14 32.00
CA VAL A 252 -5.49 -1.02 31.25
C VAL A 252 -5.47 -0.66 29.77
N LEU A 253 -4.29 -0.66 29.16
CA LEU A 253 -4.12 -0.52 27.72
C LEU A 253 -4.16 -1.90 27.07
N THR A 254 -4.83 -2.02 25.93
CA THR A 254 -4.95 -3.26 25.17
C THR A 254 -4.41 -3.12 23.76
N LEU A 255 -3.72 -4.14 23.26
CA LEU A 255 -3.35 -4.28 21.86
C LEU A 255 -4.07 -5.48 21.23
N PRO A 256 -4.40 -5.43 19.93
CA PRO A 256 -4.99 -6.57 19.24
C PRO A 256 -4.08 -7.80 19.30
N THR A 257 -4.67 -8.97 19.54
CA THR A 257 -3.94 -10.23 19.51
C THR A 257 -3.63 -10.61 18.06
N LEU A 258 -2.34 -10.81 17.75
CA LEU A 258 -1.89 -11.28 16.46
C LEU A 258 -2.18 -12.78 16.31
N TYR A 259 -2.80 -13.19 15.20
CA TYR A 259 -3.06 -14.59 14.92
C TYR A 259 -1.85 -15.29 14.30
N ASP A 260 -1.73 -16.61 14.51
CA ASP A 260 -0.73 -17.42 13.82
C ASP A 260 -0.99 -17.48 12.31
N THR A 261 -2.27 -17.50 11.93
CA THR A 261 -2.71 -17.66 10.54
C THR A 261 -3.39 -16.40 10.02
N VAL A 262 -2.92 -15.89 8.89
CA VAL A 262 -3.62 -14.92 8.04
C VAL A 262 -4.80 -15.62 7.39
N LYS A 263 -5.97 -15.00 7.48
CA LYS A 263 -7.20 -15.47 6.82
C LYS A 263 -7.63 -14.52 5.72
N THR A 264 -8.21 -15.06 4.65
CA THR A 264 -8.98 -14.25 3.69
C THR A 264 -10.23 -13.68 4.35
N LEU A 265 -10.84 -12.68 3.73
CA LEU A 265 -12.03 -12.04 4.29
C LEU A 265 -13.22 -13.03 4.35
N ASP A 266 -13.39 -13.84 3.31
CA ASP A 266 -14.47 -14.83 3.16
C ASP A 266 -14.34 -16.04 4.11
N GLN A 267 -13.16 -16.26 4.69
CA GLN A 267 -12.95 -17.22 5.78
C GLN A 267 -13.47 -16.71 7.14
N VAL A 268 -13.82 -15.42 7.25
CA VAL A 268 -14.21 -14.76 8.50
C VAL A 268 -15.64 -14.23 8.46
N ILE A 269 -16.06 -13.70 7.31
CA ILE A 269 -17.40 -13.13 7.09
C ILE A 269 -17.98 -13.56 5.74
N ASP A 270 -19.29 -13.40 5.56
CA ASP A 270 -19.96 -13.62 4.28
C ASP A 270 -19.68 -12.45 3.31
N VAL A 271 -18.94 -12.72 2.24
CA VAL A 271 -18.55 -11.72 1.22
C VAL A 271 -19.46 -11.85 0.01
N ASP A 272 -19.91 -10.72 -0.55
CA ASP A 272 -20.81 -10.73 -1.70
C ASP A 272 -20.08 -10.70 -3.04
N TYR A 273 -18.99 -9.93 -3.15
CA TYR A 273 -18.23 -9.76 -4.39
C TYR A 273 -16.74 -9.63 -4.16
N TYR A 274 -15.94 -9.94 -5.18
CA TYR A 274 -14.48 -9.91 -5.13
C TYR A 274 -13.92 -9.00 -6.22
N VAL A 275 -12.95 -8.16 -5.87
CA VAL A 275 -12.19 -7.34 -6.83
C VAL A 275 -10.71 -7.60 -6.57
N PRO A 276 -10.07 -8.54 -7.28
CA PRO A 276 -8.66 -8.89 -7.05
C PRO A 276 -7.71 -7.85 -7.67
N GLY A 277 -6.43 -7.96 -7.32
CA GLY A 277 -5.37 -7.04 -7.76
C GLY A 277 -4.55 -6.53 -6.58
N CYS A 278 -3.25 -6.30 -6.77
CA CYS A 278 -2.34 -5.88 -5.69
C CYS A 278 -1.59 -4.58 -6.05
N PRO A 279 -2.29 -3.44 -6.21
CA PRO A 279 -3.73 -3.24 -6.00
C PRO A 279 -4.59 -3.46 -7.27
N PRO A 280 -5.93 -3.44 -7.16
CA PRO A 280 -6.81 -3.42 -8.34
C PRO A 280 -6.55 -2.20 -9.24
N LEU A 281 -6.72 -2.37 -10.55
CA LEU A 281 -6.50 -1.30 -11.53
C LEU A 281 -7.70 -0.35 -11.67
N PRO A 282 -7.49 0.88 -12.18
CA PRO A 282 -8.57 1.83 -12.45
C PRO A 282 -9.74 1.24 -13.24
N GLU A 283 -9.49 0.37 -14.23
CA GLU A 283 -10.51 -0.31 -15.02
C GLU A 283 -11.39 -1.19 -14.12
N SER A 284 -10.78 -2.01 -13.25
CA SER A 284 -11.51 -2.84 -12.29
C SER A 284 -12.33 -2.00 -11.32
N ILE A 285 -11.79 -0.85 -10.90
CA ILE A 285 -12.47 0.08 -9.99
C ILE A 285 -13.69 0.71 -10.65
N THR A 286 -13.55 1.21 -11.87
CA THR A 286 -14.67 1.81 -12.60
C THR A 286 -15.77 0.79 -12.86
N GLN A 287 -15.41 -0.47 -13.16
CA GLN A 287 -16.39 -1.55 -13.28
C GLN A 287 -17.13 -1.81 -11.96
N LEU A 288 -16.44 -1.79 -10.82
CA LEU A 288 -17.07 -1.89 -9.50
C LEU A 288 -18.02 -0.71 -9.24
N LEU A 289 -17.55 0.52 -9.44
CA LEU A 289 -18.34 1.74 -9.22
C LEU A 289 -19.57 1.76 -10.12
N LYS A 290 -19.42 1.35 -11.38
CA LYS A 290 -20.52 1.26 -12.34
C LYS A 290 -21.56 0.22 -11.92
N ALA A 291 -21.12 -0.97 -11.48
CA ALA A 291 -22.03 -1.99 -10.99
C ALA A 291 -22.84 -1.50 -9.78
N VAL A 292 -22.22 -0.74 -8.87
CA VAL A 292 -22.91 -0.12 -7.72
C VAL A 292 -23.87 0.98 -8.19
N GLU A 293 -23.44 1.87 -9.08
CA GLU A 293 -24.29 2.92 -9.66
C GLU A 293 -25.55 2.34 -10.32
N ASP A 294 -25.35 1.40 -11.23
CA ASP A 294 -26.40 0.84 -12.05
C ASP A 294 -27.39 0.03 -11.21
N PHE A 295 -26.91 -0.66 -10.19
CA PHE A 295 -27.77 -1.36 -9.24
C PHE A 295 -28.63 -0.40 -8.43
N VAL A 296 -28.02 0.63 -7.86
CA VAL A 296 -28.71 1.53 -6.92
C VAL A 296 -29.66 2.47 -7.66
N TYR A 297 -29.22 3.05 -8.77
CA TYR A 297 -29.92 4.17 -9.40
C TYR A 297 -30.66 3.78 -10.69
N ASN A 298 -30.20 2.73 -11.39
CA ASN A 298 -30.76 2.33 -12.68
C ASN A 298 -31.54 1.00 -12.62
N GLY A 299 -31.59 0.35 -11.44
CA GLY A 299 -32.30 -0.92 -11.23
C GLY A 299 -31.70 -2.10 -12.00
N VAL A 300 -30.44 -2.02 -12.40
CA VAL A 300 -29.74 -3.11 -13.09
C VAL A 300 -29.38 -4.18 -12.07
N PRO A 301 -29.73 -5.45 -12.29
CA PRO A 301 -29.37 -6.51 -11.36
C PRO A 301 -27.85 -6.62 -11.20
N LEU A 302 -27.39 -6.74 -9.95
CA LEU A 302 -25.99 -7.07 -9.67
C LEU A 302 -25.66 -8.47 -10.23
N PRO A 303 -24.37 -8.73 -10.53
CA PRO A 303 -23.93 -10.09 -10.86
C PRO A 303 -24.26 -11.07 -9.71
N PRO A 304 -24.28 -12.38 -10.00
CA PRO A 304 -24.48 -13.40 -8.98
C PRO A 304 -23.50 -13.22 -7.81
N LYS A 305 -23.98 -13.43 -6.59
CA LYS A 305 -23.13 -13.40 -5.40
C LYS A 305 -21.94 -14.35 -5.56
N GLY A 306 -20.77 -13.89 -5.16
CA GLY A 306 -19.49 -14.57 -5.32
C GLY A 306 -18.78 -14.26 -6.64
N ALA A 307 -19.36 -13.41 -7.48
CA ALA A 307 -18.71 -12.99 -8.72
C ALA A 307 -17.44 -12.15 -8.46
N PHE A 308 -16.48 -12.34 -9.34
CA PHE A 308 -15.32 -11.48 -9.49
C PHE A 308 -15.69 -10.33 -10.42
N VAL A 309 -15.46 -9.10 -9.98
CA VAL A 309 -15.77 -7.87 -10.70
C VAL A 309 -14.46 -7.23 -11.17
N GLY A 310 -14.46 -6.68 -12.39
CA GLY A 310 -13.26 -6.03 -12.93
C GLY A 310 -12.15 -7.02 -13.29
N THR A 311 -12.50 -8.22 -13.73
CA THR A 311 -11.58 -9.26 -14.19
C THR A 311 -12.08 -9.86 -15.50
N THR A 312 -11.19 -10.46 -16.27
CA THR A 312 -11.58 -11.21 -17.46
C THR A 312 -11.81 -12.68 -17.14
N THR A 313 -12.51 -13.40 -18.02
CA THR A 313 -12.76 -14.85 -17.86
C THR A 313 -11.60 -15.71 -18.36
N ARG A 314 -10.51 -15.05 -18.79
CA ARG A 314 -9.33 -15.67 -19.38
C ARG A 314 -8.13 -15.52 -18.45
N THR A 315 -7.06 -16.22 -18.79
CA THR A 315 -5.78 -16.02 -18.11
C THR A 315 -5.09 -14.79 -18.68
N LEU A 316 -4.18 -14.21 -17.93
CA LEU A 316 -3.40 -13.03 -18.34
C LEU A 316 -2.63 -13.26 -19.66
N CYS A 317 -2.42 -14.50 -20.08
CA CYS A 317 -1.79 -14.80 -21.36
C CYS A 317 -2.58 -14.27 -22.57
N GLU A 318 -3.90 -14.19 -22.50
CA GLU A 318 -4.72 -13.67 -23.60
C GLU A 318 -4.56 -12.15 -23.76
N GLU A 319 -4.34 -11.44 -22.66
CA GLU A 319 -4.12 -9.98 -22.62
C GLU A 319 -2.64 -9.61 -22.78
N CYS A 320 -1.72 -10.55 -22.56
CA CYS A 320 -0.30 -10.29 -22.60
C CYS A 320 0.17 -9.99 -24.04
N PRO A 321 0.77 -8.81 -24.31
CA PRO A 321 1.19 -8.43 -25.65
C PRO A 321 2.44 -9.20 -26.13
N ARG A 322 3.13 -9.93 -25.25
CA ARG A 322 4.31 -10.72 -25.64
C ARG A 322 3.91 -11.81 -26.63
N ALA A 323 4.72 -11.98 -27.67
CA ALA A 323 4.57 -13.02 -28.68
C ALA A 323 4.81 -14.40 -28.06
N LYS A 324 3.93 -15.35 -28.40
CA LYS A 324 3.95 -16.72 -27.89
C LYS A 324 4.08 -17.65 -29.09
N SER A 325 5.17 -18.39 -29.15
CA SER A 325 5.44 -19.38 -30.21
C SER A 325 5.00 -20.80 -29.81
N GLY A 326 4.66 -21.02 -28.54
CA GLY A 326 4.40 -22.34 -27.97
C GLY A 326 5.68 -23.12 -27.70
N ALA A 327 6.81 -22.44 -27.51
CA ALA A 327 8.09 -23.08 -27.29
C ALA A 327 8.10 -23.91 -26.00
N ARG A 328 8.73 -25.09 -26.05
CA ARG A 328 8.93 -25.92 -24.87
C ARG A 328 9.98 -25.30 -23.96
N ILE A 329 9.62 -25.15 -22.69
CA ILE A 329 10.53 -24.68 -21.64
C ILE A 329 11.50 -25.81 -21.28
N THR A 330 12.81 -25.57 -21.41
CA THR A 330 13.86 -26.56 -21.11
C THR A 330 14.66 -26.25 -19.85
N GLU A 331 14.63 -25.00 -19.39
CA GLU A 331 15.39 -24.50 -18.24
C GLU A 331 14.59 -23.40 -17.56
N LEU A 332 14.68 -23.31 -16.23
CA LEU A 332 14.14 -22.18 -15.45
C LEU A 332 15.30 -21.30 -14.99
N LYS A 333 15.12 -19.98 -15.13
CA LYS A 333 16.10 -18.95 -14.81
C LYS A 333 15.47 -17.89 -13.93
N GLU A 334 16.28 -17.38 -13.00
CA GLU A 334 15.95 -16.17 -12.28
C GLU A 334 15.96 -14.96 -13.23
N PRO A 335 15.11 -13.95 -13.02
CA PRO A 335 15.02 -12.80 -13.93
C PRO A 335 16.37 -12.10 -14.20
N TYR A 336 17.27 -12.03 -13.22
CA TYR A 336 18.59 -11.40 -13.37
C TYR A 336 19.58 -12.19 -14.24
N GLN A 337 19.28 -13.45 -14.57
CA GLN A 337 20.14 -14.32 -15.38
C GLN A 337 19.85 -14.20 -16.88
N VAL A 338 18.80 -13.46 -17.26
CA VAL A 338 18.30 -13.38 -18.63
C VAL A 338 18.36 -11.94 -19.10
N ASP A 339 18.93 -11.73 -20.29
CA ASP A 339 18.74 -10.48 -21.02
C ASP A 339 17.35 -10.52 -21.67
N VAL A 340 16.36 -9.94 -20.99
CA VAL A 340 14.94 -10.11 -21.31
C VAL A 340 14.59 -9.42 -22.62
N LYS A 341 14.02 -10.19 -23.55
CA LYS A 341 13.40 -9.65 -24.77
C LYS A 341 11.96 -9.27 -24.48
N GLU A 342 11.63 -7.98 -24.64
CA GLU A 342 10.32 -7.41 -24.28
C GLU A 342 9.16 -7.88 -25.16
N ASP A 343 9.45 -8.33 -26.38
CA ASP A 343 8.48 -8.81 -27.36
C ASP A 343 8.21 -10.31 -27.28
N VAL A 344 9.03 -11.08 -26.54
CA VAL A 344 8.92 -12.54 -26.40
C VAL A 344 8.31 -12.91 -25.05
N CYS A 345 7.50 -13.98 -25.04
CA CYS A 345 6.95 -14.56 -23.82
C CYS A 345 8.04 -14.86 -22.78
N LEU A 346 7.84 -14.46 -21.52
CA LEU A 346 8.81 -14.67 -20.43
C LEU A 346 9.05 -16.16 -20.14
N MET A 347 7.99 -16.97 -20.17
CA MET A 347 8.09 -18.43 -19.98
C MET A 347 8.92 -19.10 -21.07
N GLU A 348 8.81 -18.65 -22.32
CA GLU A 348 9.61 -19.17 -23.44
C GLU A 348 11.09 -18.78 -23.34
N GLN A 349 11.41 -17.76 -22.53
CA GLN A 349 12.78 -17.35 -22.21
C GLN A 349 13.33 -18.04 -20.95
N GLY A 350 12.55 -18.93 -20.33
CA GLY A 350 12.90 -19.65 -19.10
C GLY A 350 12.58 -18.91 -17.80
N ILE A 351 11.90 -17.76 -17.86
CA ILE A 351 11.51 -17.01 -16.66
C ILE A 351 10.14 -17.50 -16.19
N LEU A 352 10.04 -17.89 -14.91
CA LEU A 352 8.78 -18.31 -14.31
C LEU A 352 7.80 -17.13 -14.22
N CYS A 353 6.88 -17.04 -15.18
CA CYS A 353 5.80 -16.06 -15.19
C CYS A 353 4.47 -16.75 -14.81
N LEU A 354 3.72 -16.11 -13.91
CA LEU A 354 2.44 -16.62 -13.40
C LEU A 354 1.24 -16.28 -14.30
N GLY A 355 1.44 -15.55 -15.40
CA GLY A 355 0.36 -15.17 -16.32
C GLY A 355 -0.59 -16.31 -16.75
N PRO A 356 -0.09 -17.52 -17.09
CA PRO A 356 -0.95 -18.65 -17.45
C PRO A 356 -1.85 -19.15 -16.32
N ALA A 357 -1.54 -18.82 -15.06
CA ALA A 357 -2.28 -19.22 -13.87
C ALA A 357 -2.87 -18.01 -13.11
N THR A 358 -2.90 -16.84 -13.75
CA THR A 358 -3.43 -15.59 -13.19
C THR A 358 -4.63 -15.15 -14.01
N MET A 359 -5.72 -14.76 -13.36
CA MET A 359 -6.87 -14.17 -14.07
C MET A 359 -6.45 -12.87 -14.76
N GLY A 360 -6.95 -12.66 -15.97
CA GLY A 360 -6.68 -11.43 -16.71
C GLY A 360 -7.48 -10.22 -16.20
N GLY A 361 -7.18 -9.05 -16.74
CA GLY A 361 -7.70 -7.74 -16.35
C GLY A 361 -6.66 -6.78 -15.79
N CYS A 362 -5.35 -7.10 -15.90
CA CYS A 362 -4.25 -6.27 -15.40
C CYS A 362 -3.23 -5.86 -16.46
#